data_AF-A0A383D442-F1
#
_entry.id   AF-A0A383D442-F1
#
_cell.length_a   1.000
_cell.length_b   1.000
_cell.length_c   1.000
_cell.angle_alpha   90.00
_cell.angle_beta   90.00
_cell.angle_gamma   90.00
#
_symmetry.space_group_name_H-M   'P 1'
#
loop_
_entity.id
_entity.type
_entity.pdbx_description
1 polymer ?
#
loop_
_entity_poly.entity_id
_entity_poly.type
_entity_poly.pdbx_seq_one_letter_code
_entity_poly.pdbx_strand_id
1 'polypeptide(L)'
;EIEDLPETKDGQLMLQSIDGKDFYTGLLQLDKMPKDKVEEDFNILNVPEDSEIARFINDNGLTRTRLMIMPPKGCYTFHFDPTPRIHLVIKTNEWVFMTDNQWRLFHVPDDGHPWYFDTTKPHTAINSSLEERIHIVGVAPLK
;
A
#
# COMPACT_ATOMS: atom_id res chain seq x y z
N GLU A 1 14.60 2.59 -8.92
CA GLU A 1 13.46 3.27 -8.29
C GLU A 1 13.29 2.87 -6.83
N ILE A 2 12.77 1.68 -6.48
CA ILE A 2 12.56 1.33 -5.06
C ILE A 2 13.87 1.28 -4.26
N GLU A 3 14.96 0.79 -4.86
CA GLU A 3 16.30 0.74 -4.23
C GLU A 3 16.88 2.13 -3.95
N ASP A 4 16.37 3.17 -4.64
CA ASP A 4 16.83 4.56 -4.49
C ASP A 4 16.00 5.33 -3.44
N LEU A 5 14.97 4.69 -2.86
CA LEU A 5 14.12 5.30 -1.84
C LEU A 5 14.77 5.28 -0.45
N PRO A 6 14.36 6.19 0.46
CA PRO A 6 14.77 6.12 1.85
C PRO A 6 14.39 4.79 2.53
N GLU A 7 15.09 4.48 3.63
CA GLU A 7 14.78 3.28 4.42
C GLU A 7 13.34 3.28 4.93
N THR A 8 12.69 2.12 4.86
CA THR A 8 11.33 1.97 5.38
C THR A 8 11.31 2.03 6.90
N LYS A 9 10.24 2.58 7.47
CA LYS A 9 9.95 2.51 8.89
C LYS A 9 8.84 1.50 9.14
N ASP A 10 9.11 0.48 9.95
CA ASP A 10 8.18 -0.64 10.21
C ASP A 10 7.67 -1.32 8.92
N GLY A 11 8.55 -1.41 7.92
CA GLY A 11 8.24 -1.97 6.61
C GLY A 11 7.35 -1.08 5.74
N GLN A 12 7.20 0.22 6.05
CA GLN A 12 6.41 1.15 5.24
C GLN A 12 7.18 2.43 4.91
N LEU A 13 6.82 3.04 3.78
CA LEU A 13 7.34 4.32 3.33
C LEU A 13 6.26 5.07 2.51
N MET A 14 6.05 6.36 2.77
CA MET A 14 5.08 7.17 2.01
C MET A 14 5.65 7.55 0.63
N LEU A 15 4.89 7.25 -0.42
CA LEU A 15 5.16 7.68 -1.80
C LEU A 15 4.38 8.96 -2.16
N GLN A 16 3.38 9.31 -1.35
CA GLN A 16 2.72 10.62 -1.37
C GLN A 16 2.66 11.22 0.03
N SER A 17 2.78 12.53 0.13
CA SER A 17 2.65 13.28 1.37
C SER A 17 1.90 14.59 1.16
N ILE A 18 1.82 15.40 2.21
CA ILE A 18 1.17 16.72 2.19
C ILE A 18 2.11 17.78 1.59
N ASP A 19 3.42 17.52 1.55
CA ASP A 19 4.45 18.50 1.16
C ASP A 19 5.41 18.02 0.05
N GLY A 20 5.29 16.75 -0.38
CA GLY A 20 6.15 16.11 -1.38
C GLY A 20 7.55 15.78 -0.87
N LYS A 21 7.79 15.80 0.45
CA LYS A 21 9.13 15.62 1.04
C LYS A 21 9.14 14.64 2.20
N ASP A 22 8.06 14.57 2.97
CA ASP A 22 7.99 13.72 4.15
C ASP A 22 7.56 12.30 3.79
N PHE A 23 8.45 11.33 4.03
CA PHE A 23 8.21 9.91 3.78
C PHE A 23 7.54 9.17 4.95
N TYR A 24 7.32 9.82 6.10
CA TYR A 24 7.00 9.12 7.36
C TYR A 24 5.75 9.60 8.09
N THR A 25 5.28 10.83 7.87
CA THR A 25 4.00 11.28 8.47
C THR A 25 2.82 10.49 7.90
N GLY A 26 1.91 10.06 8.78
CA GLY A 26 0.71 9.32 8.37
C GLY A 26 0.93 7.85 7.98
N LEU A 27 2.13 7.30 8.22
CA LEU A 27 2.40 5.86 8.11
C LEU A 27 1.51 5.03 9.04
N LEU A 28 1.39 3.74 8.74
CA LEU A 28 0.63 2.77 9.52
C LEU A 28 -0.89 3.11 9.57
N GLN A 29 -1.39 3.37 10.78
CA GLN A 29 -2.80 3.54 11.12
C GLN A 29 -3.24 5.01 11.04
N LEU A 30 -4.55 5.23 10.90
CA LEU A 30 -5.14 6.58 10.78
C LEU A 30 -4.89 7.46 12.00
N ASP A 31 -4.70 6.88 13.20
CA ASP A 31 -4.41 7.63 14.42
C ASP A 31 -3.04 8.35 14.39
N LYS A 32 -2.16 7.96 13.45
CA LYS A 32 -0.86 8.58 13.22
C LYS A 32 -0.90 9.75 12.25
N MET A 33 -2.04 9.99 11.59
CA MET A 33 -2.21 11.15 10.73
C MET A 33 -2.43 12.43 11.57
N PRO A 34 -2.06 13.60 11.04
CA PRO A 34 -2.45 14.87 11.66
C PRO A 34 -3.97 14.95 11.80
N LYS A 35 -4.46 15.43 12.96
CA LYS A 35 -5.88 15.38 13.32
C LYS A 35 -6.80 16.18 12.38
N ASP A 36 -6.25 17.15 11.68
CA ASP A 36 -6.93 18.02 10.72
C ASP A 36 -6.81 17.53 9.27
N LYS A 37 -6.28 16.31 9.07
CA LYS A 37 -6.01 15.75 7.75
C LYS A 37 -6.77 14.45 7.49
N VAL A 38 -7.13 14.25 6.23
CA VAL A 38 -7.76 13.03 5.70
C VAL A 38 -6.82 12.33 4.73
N GLU A 39 -7.17 11.12 4.29
CA GLU A 39 -6.26 10.33 3.44
C GLU A 39 -6.01 11.02 2.09
N GLU A 40 -7.00 11.73 1.58
CA GLU A 40 -6.98 12.47 0.32
C GLU A 40 -6.03 13.68 0.33
N ASP A 41 -5.64 14.17 1.52
CA ASP A 41 -4.67 15.26 1.65
C ASP A 41 -3.23 14.81 1.33
N PHE A 42 -2.97 13.50 1.34
CA PHE A 42 -1.67 12.90 1.02
C PHE A 42 -1.60 12.64 -0.49
N ASN A 43 -1.52 13.70 -1.28
CA ASN A 43 -1.63 13.64 -2.73
C ASN A 43 -0.43 14.22 -3.50
N ILE A 44 0.60 14.73 -2.81
CA ILE A 44 1.82 15.25 -3.44
C ILE A 44 2.87 14.14 -3.49
N LEU A 45 3.45 13.90 -4.66
CA LEU A 45 4.46 12.86 -4.87
C LEU A 45 5.73 13.14 -4.05
N ASN A 46 6.25 12.09 -3.38
CA ASN A 46 7.58 12.08 -2.76
C ASN A 46 8.66 11.52 -3.69
N VAL A 47 8.27 11.10 -4.90
CA VAL A 47 9.13 10.48 -5.91
C VAL A 47 9.23 11.38 -7.15
N PRO A 48 10.26 11.21 -8.01
CA PRO A 48 10.37 11.97 -9.26
C PRO A 48 9.13 11.81 -10.13
N GLU A 49 8.64 12.91 -10.73
CA GLU A 49 7.41 12.92 -11.54
C GLU A 49 7.51 12.04 -12.80
N ASP A 50 8.72 11.81 -13.30
CA ASP A 50 9.03 10.98 -14.47
C ASP A 50 9.25 9.49 -14.12
N SER A 51 9.12 9.10 -12.86
CA SER A 51 9.26 7.72 -12.41
C SER A 51 8.04 6.84 -12.76
N GLU A 52 8.28 5.53 -12.85
CA GLU A 52 7.23 4.53 -13.03
C GLU A 52 6.27 4.48 -11.83
N ILE A 53 6.78 4.72 -10.62
CA ILE A 53 5.94 4.88 -9.42
C ILE A 53 5.00 6.07 -9.55
N ALA A 54 5.50 7.23 -10.00
CA ALA A 54 4.67 8.43 -10.19
C ALA A 54 3.60 8.20 -11.27
N ARG A 55 3.98 7.58 -12.38
CA ARG A 55 3.05 7.20 -13.46
C ARG A 55 1.93 6.31 -12.93
N PHE A 56 2.28 5.25 -12.18
CA PHE A 56 1.30 4.35 -11.57
C PHE A 56 0.31 5.09 -10.65
N ILE A 57 0.81 5.97 -9.77
CA ILE A 57 -0.01 6.75 -8.85
C ILE A 57 -0.99 7.65 -9.60
N ASN A 58 -0.49 8.38 -10.59
CA ASN A 58 -1.29 9.35 -11.36
C ASN A 58 -2.33 8.67 -12.24
N ASP A 59 -1.95 7.61 -12.97
CA ASP A 59 -2.83 6.88 -13.88
C ASP A 59 -4.00 6.21 -13.14
N ASN A 60 -3.80 5.84 -11.87
CA ASN A 60 -4.83 5.22 -11.03
C ASN A 60 -5.52 6.21 -10.08
N GLY A 61 -5.15 7.49 -10.10
CA GLY A 61 -5.75 8.53 -9.25
C GLY A 61 -5.61 8.25 -7.75
N LEU A 62 -4.46 7.70 -7.33
CA LEU A 62 -4.25 7.27 -5.95
C LEU A 62 -3.94 8.45 -5.02
N THR A 63 -4.36 8.31 -3.76
CA THR A 63 -3.91 9.16 -2.65
C THR A 63 -3.37 8.29 -1.50
N ARG A 64 -2.62 8.89 -0.58
CA ARG A 64 -1.97 8.22 0.55
C ARG A 64 -1.21 6.95 0.13
N THR A 65 -0.52 7.03 -1.01
CA THR A 65 0.20 5.88 -1.56
C THR A 65 1.45 5.57 -0.73
N ARG A 66 1.69 4.29 -0.48
CA ARG A 66 2.81 3.76 0.31
C ARG A 66 3.47 2.58 -0.38
N LEU A 67 4.79 2.49 -0.22
CA LEU A 67 5.50 1.23 -0.35
C LEU A 67 5.31 0.44 0.95
N MET A 68 4.96 -0.83 0.84
CA MET A 68 4.84 -1.74 1.98
C MET A 68 5.62 -3.03 1.75
N ILE A 69 6.42 -3.36 2.75
CA ILE A 69 7.22 -4.57 2.88
C ILE A 69 6.61 -5.40 4.02
N MET A 70 6.00 -6.52 3.67
CA MET A 70 5.47 -7.46 4.64
C MET A 70 6.53 -8.52 4.94
N PRO A 71 6.97 -8.66 6.19
CA PRO A 71 8.07 -9.55 6.54
C PRO A 71 7.69 -11.03 6.34
N PRO A 72 8.69 -11.93 6.24
CA PRO A 72 8.47 -13.37 6.28
C PRO A 72 7.63 -13.77 7.49
N LYS A 73 6.74 -14.75 7.33
CA LYS A 73 5.85 -15.26 8.40
C LYS A 73 4.97 -14.17 9.04
N GLY A 74 4.69 -13.09 8.32
CA GLY A 74 3.83 -12.00 8.77
C GLY A 74 2.34 -12.33 8.62
N CYS A 75 1.51 -11.81 9.52
CA CYS A 75 0.05 -11.85 9.41
C CYS A 75 -0.53 -10.60 10.05
N TYR A 76 -1.37 -9.88 9.32
CA TYR A 76 -2.11 -8.76 9.91
C TYR A 76 -3.36 -9.27 10.64
N THR A 77 -3.77 -8.57 11.69
CA THR A 77 -5.07 -8.84 12.31
C THR A 77 -6.18 -8.59 11.29
N PHE A 78 -7.29 -9.31 11.37
CA PHE A 78 -8.48 -8.95 10.61
C PHE A 78 -8.92 -7.53 10.97
N HIS A 79 -9.15 -6.69 9.96
CA HIS A 79 -9.51 -5.28 10.16
C HIS A 79 -10.34 -4.74 8.98
N PHE A 80 -10.71 -3.46 9.11
CA PHE A 80 -11.44 -2.68 8.12
C PHE A 80 -10.69 -1.38 7.91
N ASP A 81 -10.54 -0.99 6.65
CA ASP A 81 -10.08 0.34 6.27
C ASP A 81 -11.28 1.27 6.04
N PRO A 82 -11.10 2.60 6.15
CA PRO A 82 -12.15 3.57 5.89
C PRO A 82 -12.50 3.68 4.39
N THR A 83 -11.57 3.35 3.51
CA THR A 83 -11.70 3.50 2.05
C THR A 83 -11.04 2.32 1.34
N PRO A 84 -11.48 1.97 0.10
CA PRO A 84 -10.87 0.89 -0.68
C PRO A 84 -9.41 1.16 -1.04
N ARG A 85 -8.69 0.11 -1.45
CA ARG A 85 -7.27 0.19 -1.84
C ARG A 85 -7.04 -0.34 -3.24
N ILE A 86 -6.06 0.23 -3.93
CA ILE A 86 -5.43 -0.39 -5.10
C ILE A 86 -4.04 -0.89 -4.67
N HIS A 87 -3.75 -2.15 -4.99
CA HIS A 87 -2.45 -2.78 -4.74
C HIS A 87 -1.75 -3.08 -6.06
N LEU A 88 -0.47 -2.71 -6.17
CA LEU A 88 0.44 -3.20 -7.19
C LEU A 88 1.52 -4.03 -6.51
N VAL A 89 1.56 -5.32 -6.79
CA VAL A 89 2.54 -6.23 -6.18
C VAL A 89 3.83 -6.19 -7.00
N ILE A 90 4.96 -5.98 -6.31
CA ILE A 90 6.29 -5.88 -6.92
C ILE A 90 7.09 -7.17 -6.71
N LYS A 91 6.91 -7.81 -5.55
CA LYS A 91 7.56 -9.08 -5.20
C LYS A 91 6.62 -9.90 -4.33
N THR A 92 6.39 -11.15 -4.72
CA THR A 92 5.51 -12.08 -4.01
C THR A 92 5.90 -13.53 -4.30
N ASN A 93 5.22 -14.48 -3.67
CA ASN A 93 5.33 -15.90 -3.99
C ASN A 93 4.00 -16.61 -3.67
N GLU A 94 3.90 -17.89 -4.06
CA GLU A 94 2.70 -18.71 -3.91
C GLU A 94 2.21 -18.91 -2.46
N TRP A 95 3.00 -18.54 -1.44
CA TRP A 95 2.64 -18.63 -0.02
C TRP A 95 2.23 -17.28 0.59
N VAL A 96 1.95 -16.29 -0.26
CA VAL A 96 1.44 -14.96 0.13
C VAL A 96 -0.01 -14.83 -0.31
N PHE A 97 -0.89 -14.45 0.63
CA PHE A 97 -2.33 -14.43 0.44
C PHE A 97 -2.98 -13.14 0.95
N MET A 98 -4.10 -12.80 0.35
CA MET A 98 -5.11 -11.86 0.88
C MET A 98 -6.45 -12.59 1.01
N THR A 99 -7.35 -12.08 1.84
CA THR A 99 -8.70 -12.65 1.99
C THR A 99 -9.72 -11.91 1.17
N ASP A 100 -10.61 -12.60 0.45
CA ASP A 100 -11.74 -11.94 -0.20
C ASP A 100 -12.88 -11.60 0.78
N ASN A 101 -13.98 -11.04 0.26
CA ASN A 101 -15.17 -10.67 1.05
C ASN A 101 -15.89 -11.87 1.69
N GLN A 102 -15.52 -13.12 1.34
CA GLN A 102 -15.99 -14.36 1.95
C GLN A 102 -14.91 -15.03 2.81
N TRP A 103 -13.82 -14.31 3.10
CA TRP A 103 -12.67 -14.76 3.88
C TRP A 103 -11.90 -15.94 3.26
N ARG A 104 -12.01 -16.13 1.94
CA ARG A 104 -11.23 -17.12 1.20
C ARG A 104 -9.88 -16.54 0.84
N LEU A 105 -8.83 -17.34 0.96
CA LEU A 105 -7.48 -16.95 0.58
C LEU A 105 -7.34 -16.92 -0.93
N PHE A 106 -6.76 -15.85 -1.46
CA PHE A 106 -6.35 -15.73 -2.85
C PHE A 106 -4.96 -15.09 -2.94
N HIS A 107 -4.23 -15.45 -3.99
CA HIS A 107 -2.92 -14.91 -4.28
C HIS A 107 -3.03 -13.72 -5.24
N VAL A 108 -2.23 -12.69 -5.01
CA VAL A 108 -2.08 -11.54 -5.93
C VAL A 108 -0.69 -11.62 -6.58
N PRO A 109 -0.60 -11.85 -7.90
CA PRO A 109 0.67 -11.99 -8.60
C PRO A 109 1.41 -10.66 -8.77
N ASP A 110 2.72 -10.72 -9.01
CA ASP A 110 3.60 -9.61 -9.41
C ASP A 110 3.66 -9.43 -10.94
N ASP A 111 2.51 -9.51 -11.60
CA ASP A 111 2.37 -9.46 -13.07
C ASP A 111 2.31 -8.03 -13.65
N GLY A 112 2.50 -7.02 -12.80
CA GLY A 112 2.46 -5.60 -13.18
C GLY A 112 1.05 -5.01 -13.30
N HIS A 113 0.00 -5.75 -12.94
CA HIS A 113 -1.37 -5.23 -12.97
C HIS A 113 -1.83 -4.72 -11.59
N PRO A 114 -2.52 -3.56 -11.52
CA PRO A 114 -3.16 -3.12 -10.29
C PRO A 114 -4.37 -3.99 -9.92
N TRP A 115 -4.50 -4.27 -8.63
CA TRP A 115 -5.62 -4.98 -8.05
C TRP A 115 -6.45 -4.04 -7.18
N TYR A 116 -7.71 -3.85 -7.55
CA TYR A 116 -8.69 -3.20 -6.70
C TYR A 116 -9.12 -4.14 -5.57
N PHE A 117 -9.10 -3.64 -4.34
CA PHE A 117 -9.46 -4.42 -3.17
C PHE A 117 -10.36 -3.59 -2.25
N ASP A 118 -11.57 -4.08 -2.00
CA ASP A 118 -12.56 -3.43 -1.13
C ASP A 118 -12.23 -3.68 0.35
N THR A 119 -11.20 -3.01 0.84
CA THR A 119 -10.74 -3.06 2.23
C THR A 119 -11.72 -2.46 3.24
N THR A 120 -12.85 -1.91 2.79
CA THR A 120 -13.97 -1.55 3.67
C THR A 120 -14.69 -2.79 4.22
N LYS A 121 -14.41 -3.97 3.66
CA LYS A 121 -14.85 -5.27 4.16
C LYS A 121 -13.80 -5.88 5.10
N PRO A 122 -14.18 -6.81 5.99
CA PRO A 122 -13.23 -7.44 6.89
C PRO A 122 -12.20 -8.22 6.09
N HIS A 123 -10.92 -7.91 6.27
CA HIS A 123 -9.85 -8.53 5.50
C HIS A 123 -8.56 -8.69 6.33
N THR A 124 -7.66 -9.52 5.81
CA THR A 124 -6.26 -9.64 6.25
C THR A 124 -5.35 -9.91 5.05
N ALA A 125 -4.05 -9.70 5.25
CA ALA A 125 -3.00 -10.22 4.37
C ALA A 125 -2.04 -11.09 5.20
N ILE A 126 -1.59 -12.19 4.58
CA ILE A 126 -0.78 -13.24 5.19
C ILE A 126 0.43 -13.47 4.30
N ASN A 127 1.63 -13.41 4.87
CA ASN A 127 2.85 -13.87 4.24
C ASN A 127 3.31 -15.13 4.99
N SER A 128 2.95 -16.31 4.49
CA SER A 128 3.37 -17.59 5.06
C SER A 128 4.73 -18.06 4.54
N SER A 129 5.46 -17.21 3.82
CA SER A 129 6.72 -17.54 3.20
C SER A 129 7.94 -17.19 4.06
N LEU A 130 9.12 -17.60 3.58
CA LEU A 130 10.42 -17.22 4.14
C LEU A 130 10.99 -15.94 3.51
N GLU A 131 10.29 -15.36 2.54
CA GLU A 131 10.68 -14.15 1.82
C GLU A 131 9.75 -12.99 2.18
N GLU A 132 10.21 -11.77 1.98
CA GLU A 132 9.36 -10.59 2.11
C GLU A 132 8.40 -10.46 0.90
N ARG A 133 7.27 -9.81 1.13
CA ARG A 133 6.36 -9.37 0.05
C ARG A 133 6.45 -7.86 -0.07
N ILE A 134 6.74 -7.35 -1.26
CA ILE A 134 6.83 -5.92 -1.56
C ILE A 134 5.65 -5.53 -2.44
N HIS A 135 4.93 -4.49 -2.05
CA HIS A 135 3.84 -3.95 -2.87
C HIS A 135 3.67 -2.45 -2.64
N ILE A 136 3.11 -1.78 -3.64
CA ILE A 136 2.63 -0.41 -3.54
C ILE A 136 1.14 -0.47 -3.25
N VAL A 137 0.67 0.32 -2.29
CA VAL A 137 -0.75 0.42 -1.94
C VAL A 137 -1.16 1.88 -1.82
N GLY A 138 -2.28 2.24 -2.42
CA GLY A 138 -2.86 3.58 -2.30
C GLY A 138 -4.37 3.51 -2.08
N VAL A 139 -4.94 4.61 -1.58
CA VAL A 139 -6.39 4.82 -1.53
C VAL A 139 -6.91 4.81 -2.96
N ALA A 140 -7.93 3.98 -3.22
CA ALA A 140 -8.58 3.96 -4.52
C ALA A 140 -9.46 5.21 -4.67
N PRO A 141 -9.52 5.85 -5.86
CA PRO A 141 -10.46 6.93 -6.10
C PRO A 141 -11.90 6.42 -5.90
N LEU A 142 -12.71 7.21 -5.19
CA LEU A 142 -14.14 6.93 -5.02
C LEU A 142 -14.82 7.00 -6.40
N LYS A 143 -15.47 5.91 -6.81
CA LYS A 143 -16.32 5.87 -8.02
C LYS A 143 -17.64 6.57 -7.79
#